data_AF-A0A0S7XCY1-F1
#
_entry.id   AF-A0A0S7XCY1-F1
#
_cell.length_a   1.000
_cell.length_b   1.000
_cell.length_c   1.000
_cell.angle_alpha   90.00
_cell.angle_beta   90.00
_cell.angle_gamma   90.00
#
_symmetry.space_group_name_H-M   'P 1'
#
loop_
_entity.id
_entity.type
_entity.pdbx_description
1 polymer ?
#
loop_
_entity_poly.entity_id
_entity_poly.type
_entity_poly.pdbx_seq_one_letter_code
_entity_poly.pdbx_strand_id
1 'polypeptide(L)'
;MARFRVRAVNNAGETLDEVVEGMSPAGVVEGLRERGFTVSSIEPTGLRRYLMPRGISLEELALFNSQLAGIIDSGVPLSQGLKELSRDMRRGTLKDAARRISDDMTSGTPLADALAKEAPYFPSLYVDMVRAGIKAQNLSGVL
;
A
#
# COMPACT_ATOMS: atom_id res chain seq x y z
N MET A 1 1.46 15.76 -21.17
CA MET A 1 0.67 16.28 -20.03
C MET A 1 -0.19 15.16 -19.50
N ALA A 2 -0.44 15.11 -18.18
CA ALA A 2 -1.26 14.08 -17.55
C ALA A 2 -2.66 14.62 -17.26
N ARG A 3 -3.68 13.76 -17.30
CA ARG A 3 -5.05 14.12 -16.90
C ARG A 3 -5.25 13.79 -15.43
N PHE A 4 -6.01 14.60 -14.73
CA PHE A 4 -6.34 14.44 -13.32
C PHE A 4 -7.84 14.69 -13.13
N ARG A 5 -8.56 13.77 -12.51
CA ARG A 5 -9.92 13.99 -12.03
C ARG A 5 -9.82 14.77 -10.75
N VAL A 6 -10.42 15.95 -10.71
CA VAL A 6 -10.31 16.86 -9.58
C VAL A 6 -11.70 17.16 -9.06
N ARG A 7 -11.86 17.01 -7.73
CA ARG A 7 -12.95 17.61 -6.97
C ARG A 7 -12.43 18.82 -6.22
N ALA A 8 -13.08 19.97 -6.40
CA ALA A 8 -12.76 21.20 -5.72
C ALA A 8 -14.03 21.99 -5.37
N VAL A 9 -13.95 22.89 -4.40
CA VAL A 9 -15.05 23.76 -3.98
C VAL A 9 -14.56 25.19 -3.89
N ASN A 10 -15.35 26.15 -4.38
CA ASN A 10 -15.02 27.56 -4.21
C ASN A 10 -15.69 28.16 -2.96
N ASN A 11 -15.39 29.42 -2.66
CA ASN A 11 -15.96 30.12 -1.49
C ASN A 11 -17.48 30.37 -1.59
N ALA A 12 -18.08 30.20 -2.76
CA ALA A 12 -19.52 30.29 -2.99
C ALA A 12 -20.24 28.93 -2.78
N GLY A 13 -19.49 27.87 -2.49
CA GLY A 13 -20.02 26.51 -2.32
C GLY A 13 -20.21 25.74 -3.64
N GLU A 14 -19.77 26.29 -4.77
CA GLU A 14 -19.83 25.62 -6.06
C GLU A 14 -18.74 24.55 -6.14
N THR A 15 -19.16 23.32 -6.46
CA THR A 15 -18.26 22.19 -6.60
C THR A 15 -17.88 21.98 -8.05
N LEU A 16 -16.59 21.84 -8.30
CA LEU A 16 -16.01 21.47 -9.59
C LEU A 16 -15.57 20.00 -9.52
N ASP A 17 -16.18 19.12 -10.31
CA ASP A 17 -15.79 17.71 -10.49
C ASP A 17 -15.49 17.44 -11.97
N GLU A 18 -14.27 17.75 -12.39
CA GLU A 18 -13.87 17.69 -13.79
C GLU A 18 -12.48 17.07 -13.98
N VAL A 19 -12.19 16.64 -15.20
CA VAL A 19 -10.86 16.14 -15.57
C VAL A 19 -10.04 17.29 -16.14
N VAL A 20 -8.95 17.64 -15.46
CA VAL A 20 -8.05 18.74 -15.81
C VAL A 20 -6.71 18.18 -16.30
N GLU A 21 -6.10 18.83 -17.29
CA GLU A 21 -4.76 18.50 -17.76
C GLU A 21 -3.69 19.31 -17.02
N GLY A 22 -2.61 18.65 -16.62
CA GLY A 22 -1.51 19.30 -15.92
C GLY A 22 -0.19 18.55 -16.00
N MET A 23 0.89 19.21 -15.58
CA MET A 23 2.23 18.63 -15.54
C MET A 23 2.48 17.81 -14.26
N SER A 24 1.85 18.18 -13.14
CA SER A 24 1.94 17.48 -11.86
C SER A 24 0.67 17.71 -11.02
N PRO A 25 0.35 16.84 -10.03
CA PRO A 25 -0.75 17.08 -9.10
C PRO A 25 -0.62 18.45 -8.39
N ALA A 26 0.60 18.81 -7.96
CA ALA A 26 0.86 20.09 -7.30
C ALA A 26 0.55 21.28 -8.22
N GLY A 27 0.96 21.22 -9.49
CA GLY A 27 0.67 22.28 -10.45
C GLY A 27 -0.82 22.41 -10.78
N VAL A 28 -1.57 21.30 -10.78
CA VAL A 28 -3.04 21.34 -10.94
C VAL A 28 -3.72 21.95 -9.72
N VAL A 29 -3.25 21.62 -8.51
CA VAL A 29 -3.76 22.21 -7.26
C VAL A 29 -3.48 23.71 -7.21
N GLU A 30 -2.28 24.13 -7.59
CA GLU A 30 -1.88 25.54 -7.62
C GLU A 30 -2.71 26.35 -8.62
N GLY A 31 -2.89 25.85 -9.84
CA GLY A 31 -3.74 26.52 -10.85
C GLY A 31 -5.23 26.58 -10.46
N LEU A 32 -5.74 25.60 -9.71
CA LEU A 32 -7.11 25.66 -9.18
C LEU A 32 -7.24 26.63 -7.99
N ARG A 33 -6.20 26.74 -7.16
CA ARG A 33 -6.12 27.74 -6.09
C ARG A 33 -6.13 29.16 -6.63
N GLU A 34 -5.37 29.44 -7.69
CA GLU A 34 -5.38 30.74 -8.36
C GLU A 34 -6.77 31.11 -8.91
N ARG A 35 -7.55 30.11 -9.29
CA ARG A 35 -8.95 30.25 -9.75
C ARG A 35 -9.97 30.35 -8.60
N GLY A 36 -9.52 30.42 -7.34
CA GLY A 36 -10.39 30.54 -6.18
C GLY A 36 -11.06 29.23 -5.74
N PHE A 37 -10.58 28.08 -6.23
CA PHE A 37 -11.07 26.76 -5.81
C PHE A 37 -10.13 26.14 -4.77
N THR A 38 -10.73 25.59 -3.73
CA THR A 38 -10.06 24.72 -2.75
C THR A 38 -10.23 23.28 -3.19
N VAL A 39 -9.13 22.62 -3.55
CA VAL A 39 -9.14 21.22 -3.98
C VAL A 39 -9.43 20.29 -2.80
N SER A 40 -10.47 19.47 -2.93
CA SER A 40 -10.86 18.46 -1.93
C SER A 40 -10.37 17.06 -2.29
N SER A 41 -10.20 16.74 -3.59
CA SER A 41 -9.62 15.48 -4.04
C SER A 41 -8.99 15.64 -5.43
N ILE A 42 -7.85 15.00 -5.66
CA ILE A 42 -7.17 14.96 -6.96
C ILE A 42 -6.68 13.54 -7.26
N GLU A 43 -7.19 12.94 -8.33
CA GLU A 43 -6.83 11.60 -8.76
C GLU A 43 -6.24 11.62 -10.17
N PRO A 44 -5.05 11.03 -10.42
CA PRO A 44 -4.52 10.89 -11.76
C PRO A 44 -5.42 10.00 -12.62
N THR A 45 -5.82 10.49 -13.80
CA THR A 45 -6.61 9.78 -14.80
C THR A 45 -5.72 9.48 -16.00
N GLY A 46 -5.39 8.20 -16.24
CA GLY A 46 -4.60 7.77 -17.42
C GLY A 46 -3.26 7.10 -17.08
N LEU A 47 -2.28 7.21 -17.99
CA LEU A 47 -1.00 6.48 -18.01
C LEU A 47 -0.26 6.44 -16.65
N ARG A 48 -0.38 7.49 -15.83
CA ARG A 48 0.18 7.54 -14.47
C ARG A 48 -0.44 6.54 -13.48
N ARG A 49 -1.73 6.21 -13.61
CA ARG A 49 -2.38 5.11 -12.87
C ARG A 49 -1.90 3.73 -13.33
N TYR A 50 -1.36 3.65 -14.55
CA TYR A 50 -0.71 2.45 -15.10
C TYR A 50 0.78 2.36 -14.71
N LEU A 51 1.44 3.50 -14.49
CA LEU A 51 2.84 3.60 -14.08
C LEU A 51 3.03 3.56 -12.55
N MET A 52 1.99 3.86 -11.76
CA MET A 52 2.01 3.61 -10.33
C MET A 52 1.83 2.10 -10.09
N PRO A 53 2.64 1.47 -9.21
CA PRO A 53 2.42 0.09 -8.83
C PRO A 53 0.99 -0.03 -8.31
N ARG A 54 0.22 -0.98 -8.85
CA ARG A 54 -1.08 -1.34 -8.30
C ARG A 54 -0.86 -1.61 -6.81
N GLY A 55 -1.52 -0.86 -5.93
CA GLY A 55 -1.47 -1.12 -4.50
C GLY A 55 -1.96 -2.53 -4.20
N ILE A 56 -1.61 -3.04 -3.02
CA ILE A 56 -2.13 -4.31 -2.53
C ILE A 56 -3.60 -4.07 -2.18
N SER A 57 -4.51 -4.86 -2.75
CA SER A 57 -5.92 -4.78 -2.39
C SER A 57 -6.16 -5.34 -0.98
N LEU A 58 -7.26 -4.92 -0.34
CA LEU A 58 -7.61 -5.44 0.99
C LEU A 58 -7.82 -6.97 0.99
N GLU A 59 -8.37 -7.51 -0.10
CA GLU A 59 -8.56 -8.96 -0.28
C GLU A 59 -7.22 -9.70 -0.39
N GLU A 60 -6.27 -9.17 -1.17
CA GLU A 60 -4.93 -9.73 -1.27
C GLU A 60 -4.19 -9.68 0.07
N LEU A 61 -4.35 -8.60 0.83
CA LEU A 61 -3.74 -8.47 2.16
C LEU A 61 -4.38 -9.42 3.18
N ALA A 62 -5.70 -9.57 3.17
CA ALA A 62 -6.41 -10.51 4.05
C ALA A 62 -6.02 -11.97 3.77
N LEU A 63 -5.88 -12.32 2.48
CA LEU A 63 -5.40 -13.65 2.08
C LEU A 63 -3.95 -13.88 2.52
N PHE A 64 -3.09 -12.87 2.34
CA PHE A 64 -1.71 -12.92 2.82
C PHE A 64 -1.63 -13.17 4.33
N ASN A 65 -2.42 -12.44 5.13
CA ASN A 65 -2.46 -12.61 6.59
C ASN A 65 -2.93 -14.01 6.99
N SER A 66 -3.97 -14.52 6.32
CA SER A 66 -4.50 -15.87 6.58
C SER A 66 -3.44 -16.95 6.30
N GLN A 67 -2.70 -16.81 5.20
CA GLN A 67 -1.62 -17.73 4.85
C GLN A 67 -0.42 -17.59 5.80
N LEU A 68 -0.10 -16.36 6.24
CA LEU A 68 0.94 -16.09 7.21
C LEU A 68 0.62 -16.71 8.58
N ALA A 69 -0.62 -16.57 9.05
CA ALA A 69 -1.11 -17.22 10.26
C ALA A 69 -0.97 -18.75 10.17
N GLY A 70 -1.38 -19.34 9.04
CA GLY A 70 -1.19 -20.78 8.81
C GLY A 70 0.26 -21.24 8.87
N ILE A 71 1.21 -20.44 8.33
CA ILE A 71 2.65 -20.72 8.45
C ILE A 71 3.09 -20.70 9.92
N ILE A 72 2.67 -19.70 10.68
CA ILE A 72 3.00 -19.57 12.11
C ILE A 72 2.46 -20.77 12.89
N ASP A 73 1.20 -21.13 12.66
CA ASP A 73 0.52 -22.22 13.37
C ASP A 73 1.11 -23.60 13.02
N SER A 74 1.67 -23.75 11.81
CA SER A 74 2.35 -24.98 11.40
C SER A 74 3.72 -25.19 12.05
N GLY A 75 4.29 -24.16 12.69
CA GLY A 75 5.64 -24.20 13.26
C GLY A 75 6.77 -24.18 12.24
N VAL A 76 6.48 -24.00 10.96
CA VAL A 76 7.49 -23.83 9.90
C VAL A 76 8.23 -22.50 10.10
N PRO A 77 9.55 -22.44 9.88
CA PRO A 77 10.29 -21.18 9.94
C PRO A 77 9.67 -20.11 9.04
N LEU A 78 9.34 -18.96 9.62
CA LEU A 78 8.56 -17.92 8.96
C LEU A 78 9.19 -17.40 7.65
N SER A 79 10.52 -17.28 7.62
CA SER A 79 11.26 -16.88 6.40
C SER A 79 11.11 -17.89 5.27
N GLN A 80 11.10 -19.20 5.59
CA GLN A 80 10.87 -20.26 4.62
C GLN A 80 9.41 -20.26 4.15
N GLY A 81 8.45 -20.19 5.07
CA GLY A 81 7.03 -20.17 4.72
C GLY A 81 6.68 -18.96 3.85
N LEU A 82 7.21 -17.77 4.15
CA LEU A 82 7.03 -16.57 3.31
C LEU A 82 7.63 -16.75 1.91
N LYS A 83 8.78 -17.42 1.81
CA LYS A 83 9.41 -17.71 0.52
C LYS A 83 8.52 -18.63 -0.32
N GLU A 84 7.96 -19.67 0.28
CA GLU A 84 7.03 -20.60 -0.39
C GLU A 84 5.74 -19.88 -0.79
N LEU A 85 5.14 -19.13 0.14
CA LEU A 85 3.97 -18.29 -0.09
C LEU A 85 4.17 -17.33 -1.28
N SER A 86 5.31 -16.65 -1.36
CA SER A 86 5.61 -15.74 -2.47
C SER A 86 5.65 -16.45 -3.84
N ARG A 87 6.02 -17.74 -3.88
CA ARG A 87 6.06 -18.51 -5.14
C ARG A 87 4.65 -18.76 -5.66
N ASP A 88 3.73 -19.08 -4.77
CA ASP A 88 2.33 -19.44 -5.07
C ASP A 88 1.44 -18.23 -5.38
N MET A 89 1.86 -17.03 -4.97
CA MET A 89 1.16 -15.79 -5.31
C MET A 89 1.15 -15.52 -6.81
N ARG A 90 0.04 -14.92 -7.27
CA ARG A 90 -0.06 -14.33 -8.62
C ARG A 90 0.96 -13.22 -8.79
N ARG A 91 1.39 -12.97 -10.03
CA ARG A 91 2.32 -11.87 -10.33
C ARG A 91 1.69 -10.54 -9.91
N GLY A 92 2.44 -9.73 -9.17
CA GLY A 92 1.96 -8.45 -8.66
C GLY A 92 2.80 -7.91 -7.51
N THR A 93 2.42 -6.73 -7.03
CA THR A 93 3.14 -5.98 -6.00
C THR A 93 3.32 -6.77 -4.70
N LEU A 94 2.27 -7.45 -4.23
CA LEU A 94 2.31 -8.26 -3.01
C LEU A 94 3.29 -9.44 -3.13
N LYS A 95 3.36 -10.10 -4.29
CA LYS A 95 4.33 -11.18 -4.55
C LYS A 95 5.76 -10.70 -4.40
N ASP A 96 6.07 -9.56 -5.05
CA ASP A 96 7.41 -9.01 -5.02
C ASP A 96 7.78 -8.50 -3.61
N ALA A 97 6.82 -7.92 -2.88
CA ALA A 97 6.98 -7.52 -1.49
C ALA A 97 7.23 -8.73 -0.58
N ALA A 98 6.39 -9.78 -0.67
CA ALA A 98 6.55 -11.01 0.12
C ALA A 98 7.91 -11.68 -0.11
N ARG A 99 8.40 -11.69 -1.36
CA ARG A 99 9.73 -12.21 -1.67
C ARG A 99 10.83 -11.39 -0.99
N ARG A 100 10.80 -10.05 -1.11
CA ARG A 100 11.78 -9.16 -0.47
C ARG A 100 11.75 -9.28 1.06
N ILE A 101 10.56 -9.38 1.66
CA ILE A 101 10.41 -9.63 3.10
C ILE A 101 11.07 -10.95 3.50
N SER A 102 10.84 -12.03 2.74
CA SER A 102 11.50 -13.33 2.96
C SER A 102 13.03 -13.22 2.91
N ASP A 103 13.56 -12.51 1.90
CA ASP A 103 15.00 -12.33 1.71
C ASP A 103 15.61 -11.52 2.87
N ASP A 104 14.94 -10.44 3.28
CA ASP A 104 15.31 -9.62 4.43
C ASP A 104 15.30 -10.44 5.73
N MET A 105 14.28 -11.26 5.94
CA MET A 105 14.22 -12.15 7.11
C MET A 105 15.32 -13.21 7.09
N THR A 106 15.64 -13.75 5.91
CA THR A 106 16.75 -14.71 5.75
C THR A 106 18.10 -14.08 6.07
N SER A 107 18.27 -12.79 5.79
CA SER A 107 19.47 -12.02 6.17
C SER A 107 19.49 -11.54 7.63
N GLY A 108 18.47 -11.86 8.42
CA GLY A 108 18.39 -11.55 9.85
C GLY A 108 17.57 -10.30 10.20
N THR A 109 16.90 -9.67 9.23
CA THR A 109 15.99 -8.54 9.51
C THR A 109 14.71 -9.05 10.21
N PRO A 110 14.27 -8.46 11.34
CA PRO A 110 13.01 -8.83 11.96
C PRO A 110 11.80 -8.60 11.03
N LEU A 111 10.75 -9.44 11.13
CA LEU A 111 9.55 -9.35 10.28
C LEU A 111 8.95 -7.94 10.22
N ALA A 112 8.74 -7.31 11.39
CA ALA A 112 8.13 -5.98 11.45
C ALA A 112 8.96 -4.93 10.71
N ASP A 113 10.29 -5.02 10.80
CA ASP A 113 11.20 -4.09 10.14
C ASP A 113 11.27 -4.36 8.63
N ALA A 114 11.18 -5.61 8.20
CA ALA A 114 11.06 -5.99 6.80
C ALA A 114 9.74 -5.49 6.18
N LEU A 115 8.61 -5.63 6.89
CA LEU A 115 7.31 -5.09 6.47
C LEU A 115 7.34 -3.56 6.35
N ALA A 116 8.01 -2.86 7.28
CA ALA A 116 8.13 -1.41 7.25
C ALA A 116 8.85 -0.87 6.01
N LYS A 117 9.83 -1.62 5.48
CA LYS A 117 10.56 -1.25 4.25
C LYS A 117 9.69 -1.32 2.99
N GLU A 118 8.62 -2.11 3.02
CA GLU A 118 7.68 -2.27 1.89
C GLU A 118 6.58 -1.18 1.87
N ALA A 119 6.86 0.01 2.41
CA ALA A 119 5.97 1.16 2.29
C ALA A 119 5.76 1.55 0.81
N PRO A 120 4.54 1.96 0.40
CA PRO A 120 3.36 2.23 1.22
C PRO A 120 2.42 1.02 1.38
N TYR A 121 2.85 -0.20 1.03
CA TYR A 121 1.95 -1.35 0.92
C TYR A 121 1.49 -1.90 2.26
N PHE A 122 2.33 -1.77 3.29
CA PHE A 122 2.01 -2.10 4.67
C PHE A 122 1.99 -0.80 5.50
N PRO A 123 0.80 -0.28 5.85
CA PRO A 123 0.69 0.95 6.64
C PRO A 123 1.40 0.82 8.00
N SER A 124 1.88 1.94 8.55
CA SER A 124 2.56 1.95 9.85
C SER A 124 1.75 1.28 10.96
N LEU A 125 0.43 1.55 11.01
CA LEU A 125 -0.47 0.92 11.97
C LEU A 125 -0.46 -0.61 11.87
N TYR A 126 -0.41 -1.16 10.64
CA TYR A 126 -0.32 -2.60 10.43
C TYR A 126 1.01 -3.16 10.95
N VAL A 127 2.12 -2.49 10.67
CA VAL A 127 3.45 -2.88 11.17
C VAL A 127 3.49 -2.84 12.70
N ASP A 128 2.89 -1.82 13.31
CA ASP A 128 2.83 -1.69 14.77
C ASP A 128 2.01 -2.81 15.41
N MET A 129 0.89 -3.24 14.80
CA MET A 129 0.12 -4.40 15.24
C MET A 129 0.94 -5.69 15.16
N VAL A 130 1.62 -5.94 14.04
CA VAL A 130 2.50 -7.11 13.88
C VAL A 130 3.60 -7.12 14.95
N ARG A 131 4.23 -5.97 15.20
CA ARG A 131 5.26 -5.83 16.24
C ARG A 131 4.70 -6.14 17.64
N ALA A 132 3.49 -5.67 17.93
CA ALA A 132 2.80 -5.97 19.18
C ALA A 132 2.48 -7.48 19.31
N GLY A 133 1.97 -8.10 18.25
CA GLY A 133 1.67 -9.54 18.21
C GLY A 133 2.91 -10.42 18.44
N ILE A 134 4.04 -10.10 17.79
CA ILE A 134 5.32 -10.80 18.01
C ILE A 134 5.75 -10.69 19.48
N LYS A 135 5.68 -9.48 20.05
CA LYS A 135 6.06 -9.23 21.46
C LYS A 135 5.15 -9.99 22.44
N ALA A 136 3.85 -10.09 22.11
CA ALA A 136 2.88 -10.84 22.88
C ALA A 136 2.92 -12.37 22.63
N GLN A 137 3.80 -12.84 21.73
CA GLN A 137 3.82 -14.24 21.25
C GLN A 137 2.46 -14.69 20.68
N ASN A 138 1.67 -13.74 20.18
CA ASN A 138 0.35 -13.96 19.60
C ASN A 138 0.27 -13.22 18.26
N LEU A 139 1.15 -13.58 17.32
CA LEU A 139 1.15 -12.98 15.99
C LEU A 139 -0.08 -13.42 15.19
N SER A 140 -0.46 -14.70 15.23
CA SER A 140 -1.66 -15.20 14.52
C SER A 140 -2.95 -14.50 14.96
N GLY A 141 -3.06 -14.07 16.22
CA GLY A 141 -4.25 -13.37 16.72
C GLY A 141 -4.37 -11.89 16.36
N VAL A 142 -3.34 -11.28 15.78
CA VAL A 142 -3.35 -9.86 15.34
C VAL A 142 -3.32 -9.69 13.81
N LEU A 143 -3.13 -10.79 13.07
CA LEU A 143 -3.16 -10.86 11.61
C LEU A 143 -4.61 -10.98 11.09
#